data_AF-A0A1Y3MKL9-F1
#
_entry.id   AF-A0A1Y3MKL9-F1
#
_cell.length_a   1.000
_cell.length_b   1.000
_cell.length_c   1.000
_cell.angle_alpha   90.00
_cell.angle_beta   90.00
_cell.angle_gamma   90.00
#
_symmetry.space_group_name_H-M   'P 1'
#
loop_
_entity.id
_entity.type
_entity.pdbx_description
1 polymer ?
#
loop_
_entity_poly.entity_id
_entity_poly.type
_entity_poly.pdbx_seq_one_letter_code
_entity_poly.pdbx_strand_id
1 'polypeptide(L)'
;MVEIVNGYIYPFRGMIYMLRKRKLRKNSYLPIIFSLLIDLVVLILMFKFAYTPQYNLINDHILKFFWPWLNKVITVIIVIIQVYIFAMIVINIFLGYFFEKAFDEVLVLKGCHYLLEQEDSSCLRSFKRSFRLFQLIKILVAVLTLPLNFVPTIGSIAYYFCNGIMQAWDQQ
;
A
#
# COMPACT_ATOMS: atom_id res chain seq x y z
N MET A 1 -5.96 36.40 8.15
CA MET A 1 -7.16 36.12 7.33
C MET A 1 -7.22 34.61 7.13
N VAL A 2 -8.22 33.95 7.70
CA VAL A 2 -8.43 32.50 7.51
C VAL A 2 -9.04 32.34 6.13
N GLU A 3 -8.21 31.97 5.16
CA GLU A 3 -8.67 31.65 3.81
C GLU A 3 -9.58 30.42 3.93
N ILE A 4 -10.86 30.56 3.59
CA ILE A 4 -11.79 29.42 3.53
C ILE A 4 -11.42 28.64 2.27
N VAL A 5 -10.43 27.76 2.41
CA VAL A 5 -9.96 26.93 1.31
C VAL A 5 -10.92 25.76 1.15
N ASN A 6 -11.47 25.60 -0.05
CA ASN A 6 -12.26 24.42 -0.40
C ASN A 6 -11.45 23.15 -0.12
N GLY A 7 -12.06 22.14 0.51
CA GLY A 7 -11.44 20.86 0.86
C GLY A 7 -10.67 20.22 -0.31
N TYR A 8 -11.19 20.38 -1.52
CA TYR A 8 -10.61 19.86 -2.76
C TYR A 8 -9.26 20.47 -3.16
N ILE A 9 -8.90 21.65 -2.65
CA ILE A 9 -7.66 22.36 -3.01
C ILE A 9 -6.48 21.92 -2.11
N TYR A 10 -6.75 21.31 -0.95
CA TYR A 10 -5.72 20.89 -0.01
C TYR A 10 -4.70 19.90 -0.58
N PRO A 11 -5.09 18.85 -1.35
CA PRO A 11 -4.13 17.94 -1.98
C PRO A 11 -3.16 18.67 -2.92
N PHE A 12 -3.67 19.63 -3.70
CA PHE A 12 -2.85 20.42 -4.63
C PHE A 12 -1.87 21.34 -3.91
N ARG A 13 -2.32 22.01 -2.83
CA ARG A 13 -1.43 22.81 -1.97
C ARG A 13 -0.34 21.93 -1.34
N GLY A 14 -0.69 20.73 -0.90
CA GLY A 14 0.26 19.73 -0.37
C GLY A 14 1.33 19.34 -1.39
N MET A 15 0.91 19.01 -2.62
CA MET A 15 1.85 18.68 -3.71
C MET A 15 2.81 19.84 -4.02
N ILE A 16 2.30 21.06 -4.16
CA ILE A 16 3.15 22.25 -4.41
C ILE A 16 4.11 22.50 -3.24
N TYR A 17 3.64 22.35 -2.00
CA TYR A 17 4.45 22.53 -0.80
C TYR A 17 5.59 21.50 -0.72
N MET A 18 5.29 20.23 -1.01
CA MET A 18 6.28 19.15 -1.07
C MET A 18 7.34 19.39 -2.14
N LEU A 19 6.93 19.83 -3.35
CA LEU A 19 7.85 20.13 -4.45
C LEU A 19 8.80 21.30 -4.14
N ARG A 20 8.33 22.31 -3.40
CA ARG A 20 9.10 23.51 -3.09
C ARG A 20 10.16 23.31 -2.01
N LYS A 21 9.99 22.30 -1.13
CA LYS A 21 10.89 22.06 0.01
C LYS A 21 11.79 20.84 -0.22
N ARG A 22 13.10 21.08 -0.36
CA ARG A 22 14.11 20.04 -0.67
C ARG A 22 14.20 18.91 0.38
N LYS A 23 13.94 19.22 1.65
CA LYS A 23 13.96 18.24 2.77
C LYS A 23 12.82 17.23 2.63
N LEU A 24 11.59 17.71 2.42
CA LEU A 24 10.40 16.88 2.19
C LEU A 24 10.54 16.01 0.94
N ARG A 25 11.04 16.58 -0.15
CA ARG A 25 11.23 15.84 -1.41
C ARG A 25 12.12 14.60 -1.26
N LYS A 26 13.21 14.67 -0.48
CA LYS A 26 14.08 13.51 -0.25
C LYS A 26 13.35 12.41 0.52
N ASN A 27 12.56 12.79 1.52
CA ASN A 27 11.82 11.83 2.32
C ASN A 27 10.63 11.21 1.59
N SER A 28 10.06 11.89 0.59
CA SER A 28 8.97 11.35 -0.24
C SER A 28 9.44 10.33 -1.29
N TYR A 29 10.67 10.43 -1.80
CA TYR A 29 11.21 9.43 -2.74
C TYR A 29 11.63 8.12 -2.06
N LEU A 30 12.01 8.19 -0.78
CA LEU A 30 12.43 7.04 0.01
C LEU A 30 11.37 5.91 0.07
N PRO A 31 10.09 6.16 0.41
CA PRO A 31 9.08 5.11 0.44
C PRO A 31 8.81 4.51 -0.94
N ILE A 32 8.93 5.28 -2.02
CA ILE A 32 8.71 4.80 -3.40
C ILE A 32 9.83 3.83 -3.81
N ILE A 33 11.08 4.18 -3.54
CA ILE A 33 12.22 3.30 -3.83
C ILE A 33 12.14 2.06 -2.94
N PHE A 34 11.77 2.23 -1.67
CA PHE A 34 11.62 1.13 -0.72
C PHE A 34 10.50 0.17 -1.12
N SER A 35 9.35 0.66 -1.58
CA SER A 35 8.25 -0.19 -2.06
C SER A 35 8.68 -1.00 -3.29
N LEU A 36 9.38 -0.38 -4.24
CA LEU A 36 9.89 -1.06 -5.44
C LEU A 36 10.90 -2.16 -5.09
N LEU A 37 11.78 -1.90 -4.11
CA LEU A 37 12.71 -2.91 -3.60
C LEU A 37 11.97 -4.08 -2.93
N ILE A 38 10.93 -3.80 -2.14
CA ILE A 38 10.09 -4.84 -1.54
C ILE A 38 9.41 -5.67 -2.62
N ASP A 39 8.81 -5.03 -3.63
CA ASP A 39 8.15 -5.73 -4.74
C ASP A 39 9.12 -6.70 -5.43
N LEU A 40 10.34 -6.24 -5.73
CA LEU A 40 11.37 -7.06 -6.35
C LEU A 40 11.78 -8.26 -5.46
N VAL A 41 11.99 -8.01 -4.16
CA VAL A 41 12.38 -9.05 -3.20
C VAL A 41 11.26 -10.09 -3.05
N VAL A 42 10.00 -9.65 -2.89
CA VAL A 42 8.84 -10.54 -2.76
C VAL A 42 8.67 -11.37 -4.03
N LEU A 43 8.82 -10.76 -5.21
CA LEU A 43 8.74 -11.46 -6.50
C LEU A 43 9.79 -12.57 -6.58
N ILE A 44 11.06 -12.26 -6.30
CA ILE A 44 12.14 -13.25 -6.36
C ILE A 44 11.91 -14.39 -5.36
N LEU A 45 11.51 -14.06 -4.12
CA LEU A 45 11.26 -15.07 -3.09
C LEU A 45 10.08 -15.98 -3.46
N MET A 46 8.97 -15.41 -3.93
CA MET A 46 7.79 -16.19 -4.32
C MET A 46 8.05 -17.07 -5.53
N PHE A 47 8.73 -16.57 -6.56
CA PHE A 47 9.09 -17.42 -7.70
C PHE A 47 10.08 -18.54 -7.31
N LYS A 48 10.99 -18.29 -6.36
CA LYS A 48 11.93 -19.33 -5.91
C LYS A 48 11.28 -20.38 -5.02
N PHE A 49 10.40 -19.97 -4.10
CA PHE A 49 9.85 -20.86 -3.06
C PHE A 49 8.44 -21.34 -3.32
N ALA A 50 7.57 -20.53 -3.93
CA ALA A 50 6.16 -20.87 -4.12
C ALA A 50 5.88 -21.55 -5.47
N TYR A 51 6.63 -21.19 -6.53
CA TYR A 51 6.37 -21.70 -7.89
C TYR A 51 6.46 -23.24 -7.99
N THR A 52 7.58 -23.83 -7.55
CA THR A 52 7.81 -25.28 -7.66
C THR A 52 6.77 -26.11 -6.89
N PRO A 53 6.49 -25.85 -5.59
CA PRO A 53 5.48 -26.63 -4.88
C PRO A 53 4.07 -26.41 -5.45
N GLN A 54 3.74 -25.20 -5.92
CA GLN A 54 2.43 -24.93 -6.51
C GLN A 54 2.23 -25.64 -7.85
N TYR A 55 3.26 -25.64 -8.70
CA TYR A 55 3.20 -26.37 -9.97
C TYR A 55 2.95 -27.86 -9.73
N ASN A 56 3.67 -28.47 -8.78
CA ASN A 56 3.50 -29.88 -8.43
C ASN A 56 2.09 -30.13 -7.87
N LEU A 57 1.59 -29.29 -6.96
CA LEU A 57 0.23 -29.42 -6.43
C LEU A 57 -0.85 -29.32 -7.52
N ILE A 58 -0.72 -28.38 -8.45
CA ILE A 58 -1.70 -28.19 -9.52
C ILE A 58 -1.65 -29.38 -10.49
N ASN A 59 -0.45 -29.82 -10.86
CA ASN A 59 -0.26 -30.93 -11.79
C ASN A 59 -0.70 -32.28 -11.19
N ASP A 60 -0.42 -32.50 -9.91
CA ASP A 60 -0.59 -33.80 -9.26
C ASP A 60 -1.94 -33.96 -8.54
N HIS A 61 -2.67 -32.88 -8.23
CA HIS A 61 -3.93 -32.98 -7.48
C HIS A 61 -5.13 -32.31 -8.13
N ILE A 62 -4.95 -31.20 -8.87
CA ILE A 62 -6.09 -30.37 -9.30
C ILE A 62 -6.39 -30.56 -10.79
N LEU A 63 -5.39 -30.44 -11.65
CA LEU A 63 -5.53 -30.38 -13.10
C LEU A 63 -4.73 -31.48 -13.82
N LYS A 64 -4.87 -32.73 -13.37
CA LYS A 64 -4.21 -33.91 -13.98
C LYS A 64 -4.54 -34.09 -15.47
N PHE A 65 -5.71 -33.62 -15.90
CA PHE A 65 -6.23 -33.82 -17.26
C PHE A 65 -5.76 -32.74 -18.25
N PHE A 66 -5.33 -31.57 -17.77
CA PHE A 66 -4.95 -30.46 -18.66
C PHE A 66 -3.55 -30.62 -19.24
N TRP A 67 -3.32 -30.02 -20.40
CA TRP A 67 -1.99 -30.01 -21.02
C TRP A 67 -0.95 -29.38 -20.08
N PRO A 68 0.26 -29.98 -19.95
CA PRO A 68 1.30 -29.52 -19.03
C PRO A 68 1.69 -28.04 -19.21
N TRP A 69 1.56 -27.52 -20.42
CA TRP A 69 1.82 -26.11 -20.73
C TRP A 69 0.77 -25.18 -20.10
N LEU A 70 -0.52 -25.56 -20.13
CA LEU A 70 -1.58 -24.74 -19.53
C LEU A 70 -1.44 -24.69 -17.99
N ASN A 71 -1.07 -25.81 -17.37
CA ASN A 71 -0.79 -25.85 -15.92
C ASN A 71 0.35 -24.91 -15.52
N LYS A 72 1.39 -24.78 -16.36
CA LYS A 72 2.46 -23.80 -16.14
C LYS A 72 1.94 -22.36 -16.19
N VAL A 73 1.14 -22.01 -17.20
CA VAL A 73 0.57 -20.66 -17.33
C VAL A 73 -0.33 -20.31 -16.14
N ILE A 74 -1.22 -21.21 -15.74
CA ILE A 74 -2.10 -21.02 -14.59
C ILE A 74 -1.29 -20.82 -13.31
N THR A 75 -0.24 -21.63 -13.10
CA THR A 75 0.64 -21.48 -11.93
C THR A 75 1.32 -20.12 -11.92
N VAL A 76 1.83 -19.63 -13.05
CA VAL A 76 2.45 -18.30 -13.14
C VAL A 76 1.45 -17.20 -12.78
N ILE A 77 0.22 -17.26 -13.29
CA ILE A 77 -0.82 -16.27 -12.98
C ILE A 77 -1.13 -16.25 -11.48
N ILE A 78 -1.29 -17.42 -10.86
CA ILE A 78 -1.57 -17.54 -9.43
C ILE A 78 -0.41 -16.97 -8.59
N VAL A 79 0.85 -17.29 -8.95
CA VAL A 79 2.03 -16.75 -8.27
C VAL A 79 2.07 -15.22 -8.39
N ILE A 80 1.77 -14.65 -9.56
CA ILE A 80 1.74 -13.19 -9.75
C ILE A 80 0.69 -12.54 -8.85
N ILE A 81 -0.52 -13.11 -8.77
CA ILE A 81 -1.58 -12.61 -7.89
C ILE A 81 -1.14 -12.67 -6.42
N GLN A 82 -0.50 -13.76 -6.01
CA GLN A 82 0.02 -13.88 -4.64
C GLN A 82 1.13 -12.87 -4.35
N VAL A 83 2.08 -12.68 -5.27
CA VAL A 83 3.12 -11.64 -5.15
C VAL A 83 2.48 -10.29 -4.92
N TYR A 84 1.46 -9.93 -5.70
CA TYR A 84 0.73 -8.68 -5.53
C TYR A 84 0.10 -8.54 -4.15
N ILE A 85 -0.61 -9.58 -3.67
CA ILE A 85 -1.27 -9.55 -2.35
C ILE A 85 -0.22 -9.42 -1.23
N PHE A 86 0.84 -10.23 -1.26
CA PHE A 86 1.89 -10.19 -0.25
C PHE A 86 2.64 -8.86 -0.25
N ALA A 87 3.02 -8.37 -1.42
CA ALA A 87 3.68 -7.08 -1.56
C ALA A 87 2.80 -5.94 -1.04
N MET A 88 1.50 -5.93 -1.39
CA MET A 88 0.54 -4.95 -0.88
C MET A 88 0.47 -4.98 0.65
N ILE A 89 0.40 -6.16 1.27
CA ILE A 89 0.37 -6.27 2.74
C ILE A 89 1.64 -5.66 3.36
N VAL A 90 2.81 -6.06 2.86
CA VAL A 90 4.11 -5.61 3.39
C VAL A 90 4.27 -4.10 3.19
N ILE A 91 4.01 -3.59 1.98
CA ILE A 91 4.14 -2.17 1.65
C ILE A 91 3.18 -1.32 2.49
N ASN A 92 1.92 -1.73 2.66
CA ASN A 92 0.97 -0.98 3.48
C ASN A 92 1.49 -0.81 4.92
N ILE A 93 2.03 -1.87 5.54
CA ILE A 93 2.62 -1.80 6.89
C ILE A 93 3.71 -0.73 6.97
N PHE A 94 4.63 -0.70 6.00
CA PHE A 94 5.72 0.27 6.02
C PHE A 94 5.29 1.69 5.62
N LEU A 95 4.31 1.84 4.72
CA LEU A 95 3.82 3.15 4.28
C LEU A 95 3.26 3.96 5.45
N GLY A 96 2.60 3.32 6.42
CA GLY A 96 2.11 4.02 7.61
C GLY A 96 3.23 4.69 8.41
N TYR A 97 4.38 4.02 8.58
CA TYR A 97 5.55 4.62 9.22
C TYR A 97 6.12 5.81 8.43
N PHE A 98 6.22 5.70 7.11
CA PHE A 98 6.71 6.81 6.27
C PHE A 98 5.73 7.99 6.26
N PHE A 99 4.44 7.72 6.35
CA PHE A 99 3.40 8.74 6.42
C PHE A 99 3.47 9.54 7.72
N GLU A 100 3.57 8.87 8.88
CA GLU A 100 3.76 9.53 10.19
C GLU A 100 5.00 10.42 10.17
N LYS A 101 6.14 9.89 9.71
CA LYS A 101 7.39 10.67 9.62
C LYS A 101 7.28 11.89 8.69
N ALA A 102 6.58 11.76 7.57
CA ALA A 102 6.35 12.88 6.66
C ALA A 102 5.45 13.95 7.28
N PHE A 103 4.44 13.54 8.04
CA PHE A 103 3.57 14.43 8.79
C PHE A 103 4.34 15.23 9.85
N ASP A 104 5.19 14.56 10.63
CA ASP A 104 6.03 15.20 11.65
C ASP A 104 6.95 16.26 11.03
N GLU A 105 7.59 15.97 9.90
CA GLU A 105 8.43 16.94 9.21
C GLU A 105 7.66 18.16 8.69
N VAL A 106 6.42 17.98 8.25
CA VAL A 106 5.56 19.11 7.85
C VAL A 106 5.19 19.97 9.05
N LEU A 107 4.90 19.36 10.21
CA LEU A 107 4.63 20.09 11.45
C LEU A 107 5.85 20.91 11.92
N VAL A 108 7.05 20.32 11.88
CA VAL A 108 8.31 21.04 12.18
C VAL A 108 8.49 22.22 11.23
N LEU A 109 8.29 22.02 9.93
CA LEU A 109 8.45 23.09 8.92
C LEU A 109 7.40 24.20 9.02
N LYS A 110 6.25 23.93 9.63
CA LYS A 110 5.22 24.93 9.95
C LYS A 110 5.45 25.62 11.30
N GLY A 111 6.46 25.23 12.06
CA GLY A 111 6.78 25.82 13.37
C GLY A 111 5.94 25.28 14.52
N CYS A 112 5.19 24.18 14.32
CA CYS A 112 4.35 23.55 15.34
C CYS A 112 5.12 22.46 16.12
N HIS A 113 6.34 22.79 16.59
CA HIS A 113 7.22 21.81 17.25
C HIS A 113 6.65 21.29 18.58
N TYR A 114 5.87 22.12 19.29
CA TYR A 114 5.24 21.79 20.57
C TYR A 114 4.25 20.61 20.49
N LEU A 115 3.67 20.34 19.31
CA LEU A 115 2.76 19.20 19.12
C LEU A 115 3.49 17.85 19.08
N LEU A 116 4.81 17.87 18.80
CA LEU A 116 5.64 16.67 18.69
C LEU A 116 6.30 16.30 20.03
N GLU A 117 6.51 17.28 20.92
CA GLU A 117 7.13 17.08 22.24
C GLU A 117 6.23 16.32 23.23
N GLN A 118 4.92 16.23 22.94
CA GLN A 118 3.96 15.53 23.80
C GLN A 118 3.85 14.02 23.48
N GLU A 119 4.41 13.54 22.36
CA GLU A 119 4.39 12.12 21.99
C GLU A 119 5.78 11.48 22.16
N ASP A 120 5.95 10.68 23.22
CA ASP A 120 7.14 9.85 23.42
C ASP A 120 7.37 8.92 22.20
N SER A 121 8.47 9.18 21.50
CA SER A 121 8.84 8.68 20.16
C SER A 121 9.32 7.23 20.12
N SER A 122 8.59 6.30 20.73
CA SER A 122 8.93 4.88 20.56
C SER A 122 8.47 4.39 19.19
N CYS A 123 9.42 4.07 18.31
CA CYS A 123 9.20 3.48 16.99
C CYS A 123 8.28 2.25 17.04
N LEU A 124 8.31 1.48 18.14
CA LEU A 124 7.43 0.35 18.40
C LEU A 124 5.97 0.74 18.65
N ARG A 125 5.71 1.92 19.24
CA ARG A 125 4.35 2.42 19.48
C ARG A 125 3.75 2.98 18.20
N SER A 126 4.52 3.68 17.37
CA SER A 126 4.14 4.03 15.99
C SER A 126 3.84 2.80 15.16
N PHE A 127 4.68 1.76 15.23
CA PHE A 127 4.41 0.49 14.54
C PHE A 127 3.12 -0.17 15.05
N LYS A 128 2.87 -0.21 16.37
CA LYS A 128 1.60 -0.69 16.94
C LYS A 128 0.39 0.18 16.57
N ARG A 129 0.58 1.49 16.44
CA ARG A 129 -0.46 2.47 16.09
C ARG A 129 -0.84 2.38 14.61
N SER A 130 0.14 2.13 13.75
CA SER A 130 -0.02 1.87 12.32
C SER A 130 -0.52 0.44 12.05
N PHE A 131 -0.20 -0.54 12.90
CA PHE A 131 -0.76 -1.90 12.85
C PHE A 131 -2.21 -1.98 13.38
N ARG A 132 -2.85 -0.85 13.73
CA ARG A 132 -4.22 -0.82 14.24
C ARG A 132 -5.19 -1.42 13.22
N LEU A 133 -6.32 -1.89 13.75
CA LEU A 133 -7.51 -2.43 13.06
C LEU A 133 -7.81 -1.76 11.71
N PHE A 134 -7.58 -0.45 11.58
CA PHE A 134 -7.78 0.31 10.36
C PHE A 134 -6.94 -0.19 9.16
N GLN A 135 -5.68 -0.56 9.38
CA GLN A 135 -4.81 -1.07 8.32
C GLN A 135 -5.28 -2.44 7.84
N LEU A 136 -5.72 -3.30 8.77
CA LEU A 136 -6.31 -4.59 8.46
C LEU A 136 -7.66 -4.44 7.73
N ILE A 137 -8.48 -3.47 8.14
CA ILE A 137 -9.74 -3.14 7.45
C ILE A 137 -9.44 -2.66 6.02
N LYS A 138 -8.44 -1.79 5.81
CA LYS A 138 -8.04 -1.33 4.47
C LYS A 138 -7.59 -2.49 3.58
N ILE A 139 -6.75 -3.38 4.10
CA ILE A 139 -6.31 -4.59 3.38
C ILE A 139 -7.51 -5.48 3.06
N LEU A 140 -8.39 -5.71 4.03
CA LEU A 140 -9.58 -6.55 3.87
C LEU A 140 -10.54 -5.96 2.83
N VAL A 141 -10.81 -4.66 2.87
CA VAL A 141 -11.64 -3.97 1.87
C VAL A 141 -11.00 -4.05 0.50
N ALA A 142 -9.68 -3.83 0.37
CA ALA A 142 -8.98 -3.93 -0.90
C ALA A 142 -9.05 -5.36 -1.48
N VAL A 143 -8.88 -6.39 -0.65
CA VAL A 143 -8.97 -7.80 -1.05
C VAL A 143 -10.40 -8.19 -1.42
N LEU A 144 -11.41 -7.74 -0.68
CA LEU A 144 -12.82 -8.03 -0.98
C LEU A 144 -13.34 -7.29 -2.20
N THR A 145 -12.82 -6.09 -2.48
CA THR A 145 -13.24 -5.28 -3.64
C THR A 145 -12.42 -5.57 -4.90
N LEU A 146 -11.29 -6.27 -4.77
CA LEU A 146 -10.46 -6.72 -5.90
C LEU A 146 -11.25 -7.49 -6.98
N PRO A 147 -12.08 -8.51 -6.63
CA PRO A 147 -12.91 -9.23 -7.59
C PRO A 147 -13.88 -8.34 -8.37
N LEU A 148 -14.26 -7.19 -7.79
CA LEU A 148 -15.16 -6.26 -8.45
C LEU A 148 -14.55 -5.72 -9.75
N ASN A 149 -13.21 -5.63 -9.84
CA ASN A 149 -12.49 -5.20 -11.05
C ASN A 149 -12.62 -6.17 -12.24
N PHE A 150 -13.15 -7.38 -12.06
CA PHE A 150 -13.45 -8.27 -13.20
C PHE A 150 -14.58 -7.72 -14.08
N VAL A 151 -15.45 -6.84 -13.54
CA VAL A 151 -16.45 -6.12 -14.33
C VAL A 151 -15.81 -4.84 -14.88
N PRO A 152 -15.57 -4.74 -16.20
CA PRO A 152 -14.95 -3.57 -16.77
C PRO A 152 -15.77 -2.31 -16.49
N THR A 153 -15.08 -1.21 -16.24
CA THR A 153 -15.65 0.14 -16.01
C THR A 153 -16.39 0.29 -14.68
N ILE A 154 -17.49 -0.43 -14.47
CA ILE A 154 -18.33 -0.31 -13.26
C ILE A 154 -17.58 -0.84 -12.03
N GLY A 155 -16.91 -1.97 -12.19
CA GLY A 155 -16.12 -2.60 -11.15
C GLY A 155 -15.00 -1.72 -10.64
N SER A 156 -14.26 -1.09 -11.56
CA SER A 156 -13.17 -0.17 -11.22
C SER A 156 -13.68 1.11 -10.57
N ILE A 157 -14.79 1.68 -11.04
CA ILE A 157 -15.40 2.86 -10.39
C ILE A 157 -15.79 2.56 -8.95
N ALA A 158 -16.49 1.43 -8.73
CA ALA A 158 -16.89 1.02 -7.39
C ALA A 158 -15.67 0.69 -6.50
N TYR A 159 -14.65 0.05 -7.06
CA TYR A 159 -13.38 -0.20 -6.38
C TYR A 159 -12.71 1.09 -5.91
N TYR A 160 -12.56 2.08 -6.80
CA TYR A 160 -11.95 3.36 -6.46
C TYR A 160 -12.78 4.15 -5.46
N PHE A 161 -14.11 4.09 -5.55
CA PHE A 161 -14.99 4.77 -4.61
C PHE A 161 -14.88 4.19 -3.20
N CYS A 162 -14.98 2.87 -3.05
CA CYS A 162 -14.88 2.20 -1.75
C CYS A 162 -13.50 2.39 -1.11
N ASN A 163 -12.42 2.17 -1.89
CA ASN A 163 -11.06 2.36 -1.39
C ASN A 163 -10.76 3.84 -1.11
N GLY A 164 -11.27 4.75 -1.94
CA GLY A 164 -11.10 6.20 -1.78
C GLY A 164 -11.76 6.75 -0.52
N ILE A 165 -12.98 6.29 -0.20
CA ILE A 165 -13.63 6.63 1.07
C ILE A 165 -12.79 6.16 2.25
N MET A 166 -12.37 4.88 2.26
CA MET A 166 -11.55 4.34 3.35
C MET A 166 -10.22 5.08 3.51
N GLN A 167 -9.61 5.54 2.41
CA GLN A 167 -8.42 6.37 2.44
C GLN A 167 -8.69 7.75 3.07
N ALA A 168 -9.85 8.36 2.79
CA ALA A 168 -10.21 9.66 3.35
C ALA A 168 -10.41 9.62 4.87
N TRP A 169 -11.01 8.54 5.40
CA TRP A 169 -11.16 8.33 6.84
C TRP A 169 -9.83 8.15 7.58
N ASP A 170 -8.82 7.64 6.89
CA ASP A 170 -7.47 7.46 7.44
C ASP A 170 -6.67 8.78 7.52
N GLN A 171 -7.12 9.82 6.79
CA GLN A 171 -6.45 11.12 6.70
C GLN A 171 -7.12 12.22 7.53
N GLN A 172 -8.22 11.91 8.24
CA GLN A 172 -8.88 12.79 9.21
C GLN A 172 -8.23 12.67 10.59
#